data_AF-A0A026WWF6-F1
#
_entry.id   AF-A0A026WWF6-F1
#
_cell.length_a   1.000
_cell.length_b   1.000
_cell.length_c   1.000
_cell.angle_alpha   90.00
_cell.angle_beta   90.00
_cell.angle_gamma   90.00
#
_symmetry.space_group_name_H-M   'P 1'
#
loop_
_entity.id
_entity.type
_entity.pdbx_description
1 polymer ?
#
loop_
_entity_poly.entity_id
_entity_poly.type
_entity_poly.pdbx_seq_one_letter_code
_entity_poly.pdbx_strand_id
1 'polypeptide(L)'
;MTHKRKYCMERLHKVRAKYTNSKIAVDEFTQPELSIDYDGKRDRWAGYDPSEHRAIVEEYQKIEEAKRQMRAQKLNAEEENDEQDSDKDKDKYVDEVDMPGTKVDSKQRITVRNLRIREDTARYLRNLDPNSTYYDPKTRSVRDNPYVGTDREVDYKGENFVRFSSDTQQHANAQLFAWEAHEKGVDVHLLAEPTKLELLKQEYDKKRDELKNKARDSIIDRYGGEEHLEALPKSLLLAQTEQYVEYSRYGKIIKGQDRQVIRSKYEKDVFPNNHTSVWSSHWQDGKWGYKCCFSFIKNSYCTGESGKKVVEAINNNNMQNKILYTSLKQKR
;
A
#
# COMPACT_ATOMS: atom_id res chain seq x y z
N MET A 1 -31.11 66.02 -32.96
CA MET A 1 -31.63 65.56 -34.29
C MET A 1 -32.22 64.15 -34.24
N THR A 2 -31.98 63.42 -33.15
CA THR A 2 -32.34 62.01 -32.90
C THR A 2 -33.80 61.78 -32.48
N HIS A 3 -34.44 62.76 -31.83
CA HIS A 3 -35.83 62.65 -31.37
C HIS A 3 -36.67 63.89 -31.71
N LYS A 4 -38.00 63.73 -31.68
CA LYS A 4 -38.98 64.81 -31.88
C LYS A 4 -39.34 65.47 -30.55
N ARG A 5 -39.82 66.72 -30.60
CA ARG A 5 -40.23 67.52 -29.42
C ARG A 5 -41.11 66.77 -28.40
N LYS A 6 -42.07 65.97 -28.87
CA LYS A 6 -43.00 65.24 -27.98
C LYS A 6 -42.29 64.21 -27.09
N TYR A 7 -41.16 63.69 -27.56
CA TYR A 7 -40.36 62.66 -26.90
C TYR A 7 -39.06 63.23 -26.31
N CYS A 8 -38.98 64.55 -26.17
CA CYS A 8 -37.81 65.19 -25.55
C CYS A 8 -37.80 64.88 -24.04
N MET A 9 -36.66 64.40 -23.54
CA MET A 9 -36.46 64.10 -22.12
C MET A 9 -36.16 65.36 -21.30
N GLU A 10 -35.79 66.46 -21.95
CA GLU A 10 -35.54 67.73 -21.27
C GLU A 10 -36.83 68.46 -20.88
N ARG A 11 -36.73 69.26 -19.83
CA ARG A 11 -37.85 70.06 -19.33
C ARG A 11 -38.34 71.03 -20.41
N LEU A 12 -39.66 71.08 -20.61
CA LEU A 12 -40.30 72.02 -21.52
C LEU A 12 -40.01 73.48 -21.15
N HIS A 13 -39.37 74.21 -22.06
CA HIS A 13 -39.10 75.64 -21.92
C HIS A 13 -40.23 76.53 -22.48
N LYS A 14 -40.47 77.68 -21.83
CA LYS A 14 -41.44 78.70 -22.28
C LYS A 14 -41.04 79.32 -23.63
N VAL A 15 -39.76 79.65 -23.79
CA VAL A 15 -39.17 80.09 -25.07
C VAL A 15 -38.26 78.99 -25.57
N ARG A 16 -38.42 78.61 -26.85
CA ARG A 16 -37.76 77.42 -27.40
C ARG A 16 -36.32 77.71 -27.78
N ALA A 17 -35.47 76.70 -27.61
CA ALA A 17 -34.08 76.73 -28.10
C ALA A 17 -33.98 77.00 -29.62
N LYS A 18 -35.02 76.67 -30.41
CA LYS A 18 -35.12 77.06 -31.83
C LYS A 18 -35.06 78.58 -32.06
N TYR A 19 -35.53 79.37 -31.10
CA TYR A 19 -35.64 80.83 -31.22
C TYR A 19 -34.57 81.58 -30.42
N THR A 20 -34.08 80.99 -29.32
CA THR A 20 -33.07 81.63 -28.45
C THR A 20 -31.66 81.11 -28.68
N ASN A 21 -31.47 79.99 -29.40
CA ASN A 21 -30.19 79.29 -29.64
C ASN A 21 -29.35 79.04 -28.37
N SER A 22 -29.99 79.12 -27.21
CA SER A 22 -29.37 78.99 -25.89
C SER A 22 -29.66 77.59 -25.35
N LYS A 23 -28.66 76.94 -24.70
CA LYS A 23 -28.78 75.61 -24.08
C LYS A 23 -29.19 74.51 -25.08
N ILE A 24 -28.30 74.21 -26.00
CA ILE A 24 -28.45 73.11 -26.96
C ILE A 24 -27.91 71.83 -26.31
N ALA A 25 -28.74 70.78 -26.24
CA ALA A 25 -28.36 69.47 -25.72
C ALA A 25 -27.41 68.73 -26.67
N VAL A 26 -26.62 67.80 -26.12
CA VAL A 26 -25.80 66.87 -26.92
C VAL A 26 -26.72 65.84 -27.58
N ASP A 27 -26.38 65.40 -28.81
CA ASP A 27 -27.14 64.36 -29.50
C ASP A 27 -26.99 63.00 -28.80
N GLU A 28 -28.07 62.22 -28.76
CA GLU A 28 -28.13 60.91 -28.12
C GLU A 28 -27.53 59.81 -29.00
N PHE A 29 -27.10 58.71 -28.38
CA PHE A 29 -26.68 57.51 -29.09
C PHE A 29 -27.89 56.73 -29.64
N THR A 30 -27.94 56.51 -30.95
CA THR A 30 -28.98 55.69 -31.58
C THR A 30 -28.74 54.20 -31.33
N GLN A 31 -29.64 53.55 -30.61
CA GLN A 31 -29.51 52.12 -30.33
C GLN A 31 -29.76 51.29 -31.60
N PRO A 32 -28.92 50.27 -31.88
CA PRO A 32 -29.17 49.33 -32.97
C PRO A 32 -30.36 48.41 -32.65
N GLU A 33 -30.99 47.87 -33.70
CA GLU A 33 -31.99 46.82 -33.52
C GLU A 33 -31.30 45.51 -33.14
N LEU A 34 -31.45 45.10 -31.88
CA LEU A 34 -30.87 43.88 -31.34
C LEU A 34 -31.91 42.75 -31.34
N SER A 35 -31.69 41.72 -32.14
CA SER A 35 -32.49 40.49 -32.12
C SER A 35 -31.94 39.51 -31.08
N ILE A 36 -32.37 39.68 -29.83
CA ILE A 36 -31.92 38.85 -28.69
C ILE A 36 -32.98 37.80 -28.34
N ASP A 37 -32.53 36.65 -27.82
CA ASP A 37 -33.38 35.61 -27.24
C ASP A 37 -34.24 36.12 -26.05
N TYR A 38 -35.21 35.31 -25.62
CA TYR A 38 -36.11 35.66 -24.52
C TYR A 38 -35.37 35.98 -23.22
N ASP A 39 -34.39 35.15 -22.86
CA ASP A 39 -33.60 35.34 -21.64
C ASP A 39 -32.71 36.58 -21.75
N GLY A 40 -32.09 36.82 -22.90
CA GLY A 40 -31.25 38.02 -23.09
C GLY A 40 -32.05 39.33 -23.11
N LYS A 41 -33.30 39.34 -23.56
CA LYS A 41 -34.19 40.51 -23.44
C LYS A 41 -34.61 40.80 -22.00
N ARG A 42 -34.61 39.77 -21.15
CA ARG A 42 -35.04 39.84 -19.74
C ARG A 42 -33.86 39.75 -18.78
N ASP A 43 -32.64 39.73 -19.29
CA ASP A 43 -31.47 39.66 -18.46
C ASP A 43 -31.37 40.95 -17.65
N ARG A 44 -31.46 40.80 -16.33
CA ARG A 44 -31.35 41.90 -15.38
C ARG A 44 -29.99 42.57 -15.47
N TRP A 45 -28.97 41.84 -15.90
CA TRP A 45 -27.60 42.31 -16.04
C TRP A 45 -27.28 42.78 -17.45
N ALA A 46 -28.29 42.97 -18.31
CA ALA A 46 -28.10 43.58 -19.62
C ALA A 46 -27.50 44.99 -19.47
N GLY A 47 -26.31 45.20 -20.03
CA GLY A 47 -25.57 46.47 -19.94
C GLY A 47 -24.74 46.63 -18.67
N TYR A 48 -24.53 45.57 -17.87
CA TYR A 48 -23.62 45.60 -16.72
C TYR A 48 -22.16 45.79 -17.15
N ASP A 49 -21.47 46.78 -16.57
CA ASP A 49 -20.03 46.98 -16.75
C ASP A 49 -19.26 46.12 -15.72
N PRO A 50 -18.43 45.15 -16.14
CA PRO A 50 -17.62 44.34 -15.22
C PRO A 50 -16.71 45.16 -14.30
N SER A 51 -16.38 46.40 -14.67
CA SER A 51 -15.58 47.31 -13.86
C SER A 51 -16.28 47.72 -12.56
N GLU A 52 -17.61 47.78 -12.55
CA GLU A 52 -18.40 48.12 -11.35
C GLU A 52 -18.29 47.05 -10.26
N HIS A 53 -17.99 45.80 -10.62
CA HIS A 53 -17.77 44.70 -9.67
C HIS A 53 -16.60 45.01 -8.71
N ARG A 54 -15.67 45.88 -9.12
CA ARG A 54 -14.56 46.32 -8.27
C ARG A 54 -15.04 47.01 -6.98
N ALA A 55 -16.11 47.80 -7.04
CA ALA A 55 -16.65 48.47 -5.85
C ALA A 55 -17.07 47.48 -4.77
N ILE A 56 -17.66 46.34 -5.18
CA ILE A 56 -18.04 45.25 -4.28
C ILE A 56 -16.79 44.63 -3.64
N VAL A 57 -15.74 44.37 -4.42
CA VAL A 57 -14.47 43.84 -3.90
C VAL A 57 -13.87 44.79 -2.85
N GLU A 58 -13.89 46.10 -3.11
CA GLU A 58 -13.40 47.12 -2.18
C GLU A 58 -14.23 47.18 -0.88
N GLU A 59 -15.55 46.98 -0.95
CA GLU A 59 -16.40 46.86 0.24
C GLU A 59 -16.04 45.61 1.07
N TYR A 60 -15.85 44.45 0.44
CA TYR A 60 -15.44 43.24 1.14
C TYR A 60 -14.05 43.38 1.78
N GLN A 61 -13.11 44.06 1.12
CA GLN A 61 -11.80 44.38 1.68
C GLN A 61 -11.92 45.17 2.99
N LYS A 62 -12.73 46.24 3.01
CA LYS A 62 -12.99 47.03 4.23
C LYS A 62 -13.60 46.19 5.35
N ILE A 63 -14.51 45.27 5.00
CA ILE A 63 -15.13 44.35 5.98
C ILE A 63 -14.08 43.39 6.56
N GLU A 64 -13.18 42.86 5.73
CA GLU A 64 -12.09 41.99 6.21
C GLU A 64 -11.09 42.72 7.10
N GLU A 65 -10.74 43.96 6.76
CA GLU A 65 -9.90 44.83 7.60
C GLU A 65 -10.54 45.10 8.96
N ALA A 66 -11.83 45.46 8.98
CA ALA A 66 -12.58 45.64 10.21
C ALA A 66 -12.63 44.35 11.04
N LYS A 67 -12.88 43.18 10.41
CA LYS A 67 -12.83 41.87 11.09
C LYS A 67 -11.46 41.57 11.67
N ARG A 68 -10.38 41.92 10.97
CA ARG A 68 -8.99 41.73 11.44
C ARG A 68 -8.71 42.63 12.65
N GLN A 69 -9.11 43.90 12.60
CA GLN A 69 -8.98 44.83 13.73
C GLN A 69 -9.78 44.36 14.95
N MET A 70 -11.03 43.91 14.77
CA MET A 70 -11.85 43.38 15.85
C MET A 70 -11.25 42.11 16.46
N ARG A 71 -10.62 41.23 15.66
CA ARG A 71 -9.89 40.06 16.18
C ARG A 71 -8.65 40.48 16.97
N ALA A 72 -7.88 41.44 16.49
CA ALA A 72 -6.70 41.95 17.20
C ALA A 72 -7.08 42.62 18.54
N GLN A 73 -8.16 43.42 18.56
CA GLN A 73 -8.67 44.02 19.78
C GLN A 73 -9.12 42.96 20.81
N LYS A 74 -9.76 41.87 20.35
CA LYS A 74 -10.14 40.76 21.23
C LYS A 74 -8.93 40.04 21.82
N LEU A 75 -7.92 39.74 21.00
CA LEU A 75 -6.68 39.12 21.47
C LEU A 75 -5.96 40.00 22.50
N ASN A 76 -5.86 41.31 22.25
CA ASN A 76 -5.26 42.24 23.21
C ASN A 76 -6.06 42.31 24.53
N ALA A 77 -7.40 42.27 24.46
CA ALA A 77 -8.25 42.27 25.65
C ALA A 77 -8.23 40.94 26.43
N GLU A 78 -7.93 39.83 25.76
CA GLU A 78 -7.68 38.52 26.37
C GLU A 78 -6.30 38.50 27.05
N GLU A 79 -5.25 39.04 26.41
CA GLU A 79 -3.92 39.23 27.02
C GLU A 79 -3.97 40.12 28.29
N GLU A 80 -4.85 41.14 28.32
CA GLU A 80 -5.07 41.97 29.51
C GLU A 80 -5.86 41.23 30.63
N ASN A 81 -6.59 40.16 30.33
CA ASN A 81 -7.31 39.34 31.32
C ASN A 81 -6.56 38.06 31.76
N ASP A 82 -5.53 37.64 31.01
CA ASP A 82 -4.74 36.42 31.29
C ASP A 82 -3.70 36.59 32.42
N GLU A 83 -3.61 37.75 33.08
CA GLU A 83 -2.86 37.90 34.34
C GLU A 83 -3.52 37.17 35.54
N GLN A 84 -4.67 36.47 35.38
CA GLN A 84 -5.37 35.82 36.50
C GLN A 84 -5.83 34.34 36.38
N ASP A 85 -5.62 33.57 35.30
CA ASP A 85 -6.07 32.16 35.31
C ASP A 85 -5.21 31.22 34.42
N SER A 86 -4.08 30.75 34.96
CA SER A 86 -3.04 29.99 34.22
C SER A 86 -3.30 28.49 33.99
N ASP A 87 -4.54 27.99 34.06
CA ASP A 87 -4.80 26.53 34.11
C ASP A 87 -5.97 25.99 33.23
N LYS A 88 -6.42 26.71 32.19
CA LYS A 88 -7.57 26.26 31.35
C LYS A 88 -7.29 25.96 29.87
N ASP A 89 -6.03 25.85 29.47
CA ASP A 89 -5.66 26.20 28.09
C ASP A 89 -5.30 25.04 27.13
N LYS A 90 -5.82 23.82 27.36
CA LYS A 90 -5.56 22.70 26.42
C LYS A 90 -6.77 22.03 25.78
N ASP A 91 -7.96 22.18 26.37
CA ASP A 91 -9.16 21.49 25.87
C ASP A 91 -10.17 22.42 25.17
N LYS A 92 -9.98 23.74 25.26
CA LYS A 92 -10.92 24.73 24.68
C LYS A 92 -10.73 24.95 23.17
N TYR A 93 -9.52 24.74 22.65
CA TYR A 93 -9.22 24.96 21.23
C TYR A 93 -9.71 23.84 20.30
N VAL A 94 -10.14 22.70 20.84
CA VAL A 94 -10.59 21.56 20.02
C VAL A 94 -12.09 21.61 19.73
N ASP A 95 -12.91 22.18 20.61
CA ASP A 95 -14.37 22.19 20.47
C ASP A 95 -14.94 23.42 19.73
N GLU A 96 -14.16 24.51 19.55
CA GLU A 96 -14.63 25.71 18.83
C GLU A 96 -14.32 25.70 17.32
N VAL A 97 -13.51 24.75 16.83
CA VAL A 97 -13.31 24.58 15.40
C VAL A 97 -14.46 23.73 14.85
N ASP A 98 -15.54 24.40 14.50
CA ASP A 98 -16.70 23.83 13.82
C ASP A 98 -16.22 23.01 12.61
N MET A 99 -16.24 21.68 12.73
CA MET A 99 -15.73 20.78 11.71
C MET A 99 -16.44 21.12 10.38
N PRO A 100 -15.71 21.53 9.33
CA PRO A 100 -16.34 22.07 8.13
C PRO A 100 -17.18 20.99 7.44
N GLY A 101 -18.52 21.08 7.60
CA GLY A 101 -19.47 20.18 6.94
C GLY A 101 -20.49 19.50 7.84
N THR A 102 -20.47 19.70 9.15
CA THR A 102 -21.52 19.28 10.09
C THR A 102 -22.48 20.44 10.36
N LYS A 103 -23.60 20.53 9.62
CA LYS A 103 -24.68 21.44 10.04
C LYS A 103 -25.49 20.74 11.12
N VAL A 104 -25.57 21.34 12.31
CA VAL A 104 -26.47 20.89 13.38
C VAL A 104 -27.84 21.52 13.10
N ASP A 105 -28.78 20.75 12.57
CA ASP A 105 -30.15 21.24 12.38
C ASP A 105 -30.86 21.28 13.74
N SER A 106 -31.04 22.48 14.29
CA SER A 106 -31.64 22.70 15.62
C SER A 106 -33.06 22.14 15.75
N LYS A 107 -33.77 21.98 14.62
CA LYS A 107 -35.15 21.53 14.56
C LYS A 107 -35.30 20.00 14.65
N GLN A 108 -34.30 19.25 14.18
CA GLN A 108 -34.33 17.79 14.19
C GLN A 108 -33.31 17.18 15.17
N ARG A 109 -32.43 17.98 15.80
CA ARG A 109 -31.32 17.50 16.64
C ARG A 109 -30.48 16.41 15.96
N ILE A 110 -30.38 16.48 14.63
CA ILE A 110 -29.58 15.58 13.80
C ILE A 110 -28.50 16.43 13.13
N THR A 111 -27.28 15.89 13.06
CA THR A 111 -26.21 16.48 12.27
C THR A 111 -26.32 15.98 10.85
N VAL A 112 -26.62 16.88 9.90
CA VAL A 112 -26.56 16.54 8.48
C VAL A 112 -25.10 16.60 8.08
N ARG A 113 -24.44 15.43 8.04
CA ARG A 113 -23.08 15.30 7.52
C ARG A 113 -23.12 14.93 6.05
N ASN A 114 -22.24 15.53 5.27
CA ASN A 114 -21.96 15.02 3.93
C ASN A 114 -21.28 13.65 4.05
N LEU A 115 -21.91 12.61 3.48
CA LEU A 115 -21.40 11.23 3.51
C LEU A 115 -20.19 11.01 2.60
N ARG A 116 -19.91 11.95 1.69
CA ARG A 116 -18.77 11.88 0.80
C ARG A 116 -17.50 12.26 1.55
N ILE A 117 -16.57 11.30 1.63
CA ILE A 117 -15.20 11.48 2.09
C ILE A 117 -14.51 12.50 1.16
N ARG A 118 -13.87 13.53 1.71
CA ARG A 118 -13.29 14.64 0.93
C ARG A 118 -11.88 14.31 0.44
N GLU A 119 -11.20 13.43 1.16
CA GLU A 119 -9.87 12.89 0.90
C GLU A 119 -9.85 12.04 -0.38
N ASP A 120 -10.97 11.33 -0.64
CA ASP A 120 -11.11 10.47 -1.81
C ASP A 120 -11.53 11.26 -3.06
N THR A 121 -10.58 11.40 -3.99
CA THR A 121 -10.83 12.01 -5.29
C THR A 121 -11.72 11.11 -6.15
N ALA A 122 -12.74 11.70 -6.79
CA ALA A 122 -13.54 10.96 -7.76
C ALA A 122 -12.69 10.57 -8.97
N ARG A 123 -12.94 9.40 -9.54
CA ARG A 123 -12.07 8.83 -10.58
C ARG A 123 -11.95 9.71 -11.84
N TYR A 124 -13.02 10.38 -12.24
CA TYR A 124 -13.04 11.32 -13.38
C TYR A 124 -12.41 12.68 -13.10
N LEU A 125 -12.11 13.01 -11.83
CA LEU A 125 -11.41 14.24 -11.46
C LEU A 125 -9.89 14.04 -11.36
N ARG A 126 -9.40 12.81 -11.57
CA ARG A 126 -7.98 12.49 -11.51
C ARG A 126 -7.22 13.12 -12.67
N ASN A 127 -7.83 13.13 -13.87
CA ASN A 127 -7.35 13.85 -15.02
C ASN A 127 -8.53 14.59 -15.68
N LEU A 128 -8.42 15.92 -15.81
CA LEU A 128 -9.47 16.78 -16.36
C LEU A 128 -9.38 16.91 -17.89
N ASP A 129 -8.32 16.37 -18.50
CA ASP A 129 -8.21 16.34 -19.94
C ASP A 129 -9.34 15.47 -20.53
N PRO A 130 -10.12 16.00 -21.50
CA PRO A 130 -11.27 15.29 -22.05
C PRO A 130 -10.90 13.99 -22.76
N ASN A 131 -9.64 13.86 -23.21
CA ASN A 131 -9.12 12.70 -23.92
C ASN A 131 -8.35 11.71 -23.01
N SER A 132 -8.39 11.88 -21.69
CA SER A 132 -7.59 11.07 -20.77
C SER A 132 -8.10 9.64 -20.66
N THR A 133 -9.19 9.43 -19.93
CA THR A 133 -9.82 8.12 -19.74
C THR A 133 -11.32 8.25 -19.68
N TYR A 134 -11.99 7.27 -20.28
CA TYR A 134 -13.43 7.20 -20.22
C TYR A 134 -13.90 6.73 -18.83
N TYR A 135 -14.77 7.52 -18.21
CA TYR A 135 -15.51 7.17 -17.01
C TYR A 135 -16.95 6.85 -17.37
N ASP A 136 -17.41 5.63 -17.08
CA ASP A 136 -18.82 5.27 -17.20
C ASP A 136 -19.55 5.70 -15.91
N PRO A 137 -20.43 6.73 -15.94
CA PRO A 137 -21.13 7.21 -14.75
C PRO A 137 -22.18 6.22 -14.22
N LYS A 138 -22.62 5.26 -15.03
CA LYS A 138 -23.64 4.28 -14.64
C LYS A 138 -23.06 3.22 -13.72
N THR A 139 -21.98 2.59 -14.16
CA THR A 139 -21.25 1.57 -13.38
C THR A 139 -20.19 2.17 -12.46
N ARG A 140 -19.90 3.48 -12.63
CA ARG A 140 -18.87 4.23 -11.90
C ARG A 140 -17.46 3.67 -12.11
N SER A 141 -17.18 3.07 -13.26
CA SER A 141 -15.90 2.44 -13.56
C SER A 141 -15.02 3.28 -14.50
N VAL A 142 -13.72 3.30 -14.22
CA VAL A 142 -12.68 3.76 -15.15
C VAL A 142 -11.80 2.56 -15.47
N ARG A 143 -11.68 2.23 -16.76
CA ARG A 143 -10.99 1.01 -17.19
C ARG A 143 -9.48 1.26 -17.26
N ASP A 144 -9.10 2.27 -18.02
CA ASP A 144 -7.70 2.59 -18.32
C ASP A 144 -7.08 3.49 -17.25
N ASN A 145 -5.76 3.63 -17.30
CA ASN A 145 -5.03 4.49 -16.38
C ASN A 145 -5.22 5.97 -16.76
N PRO A 146 -5.68 6.87 -15.86
CA PRO A 146 -5.77 8.30 -16.15
C PRO A 146 -4.43 9.00 -16.38
N TYR A 147 -3.31 8.35 -16.03
CA TYR A 147 -1.96 8.92 -16.01
C TYR A 147 -1.02 8.32 -17.07
N VAL A 148 -1.56 7.93 -18.23
CA VAL A 148 -0.75 7.38 -19.34
C VAL A 148 0.33 8.37 -19.75
N GLY A 149 1.58 7.91 -19.82
CA GLY A 149 2.75 8.73 -20.22
C GLY A 149 3.45 9.46 -19.07
N THR A 150 2.94 9.38 -17.84
CA THR A 150 3.66 9.87 -16.65
C THR A 150 4.15 8.70 -15.81
N ASP A 151 5.44 8.69 -15.48
CA ASP A 151 6.10 7.64 -14.70
C ASP A 151 5.96 7.87 -13.18
N ARG A 152 4.87 8.55 -12.77
CA ARG A 152 4.61 8.85 -11.36
C ARG A 152 4.00 7.64 -10.68
N GLU A 153 4.49 7.32 -9.48
CA GLU A 153 3.78 6.42 -8.59
C GLU A 153 2.48 7.11 -8.15
N VAL A 154 1.36 6.50 -8.52
CA VAL A 154 0.01 7.04 -8.31
C VAL A 154 -0.84 6.01 -7.58
N ASP A 155 -1.75 6.50 -6.75
CA ASP A 155 -2.64 5.65 -5.93
C ASP A 155 -3.61 4.79 -6.75
N TYR A 156 -3.83 5.15 -8.02
CA TYR A 156 -4.77 4.46 -8.91
C TYR A 156 -4.23 4.42 -10.33
N LYS A 157 -4.10 3.20 -10.86
CA LYS A 157 -3.61 2.91 -12.21
C LYS A 157 -4.71 2.36 -13.13
N GLY A 158 -5.97 2.68 -12.84
CA GLY A 158 -7.14 2.12 -13.55
C GLY A 158 -7.64 0.80 -12.95
N GLU A 159 -8.88 0.42 -13.27
CA GLU A 159 -9.44 -0.85 -12.81
C GLU A 159 -8.79 -2.07 -13.48
N ASN A 160 -8.42 -1.97 -14.77
CA ASN A 160 -7.82 -3.10 -15.48
C ASN A 160 -6.53 -3.58 -14.80
N PHE A 161 -5.74 -2.65 -14.26
CA PHE A 161 -4.53 -2.98 -13.49
C PHE A 161 -4.84 -3.83 -12.25
N VAL A 162 -5.87 -3.45 -11.48
CA VAL A 162 -6.25 -4.15 -10.25
C VAL A 162 -6.95 -5.49 -10.56
N ARG A 163 -7.77 -5.55 -11.62
CA ARG A 163 -8.54 -6.75 -11.98
C ARG A 163 -7.70 -7.98 -12.27
N PHE A 164 -6.48 -7.81 -12.80
CA PHE A 164 -5.57 -8.91 -13.10
C PHE A 164 -4.43 -9.05 -12.07
N SER A 165 -4.57 -8.41 -10.90
CA SER A 165 -3.58 -8.49 -9.84
C SER A 165 -3.85 -9.68 -8.89
N SER A 166 -2.79 -10.13 -8.19
CA SER A 166 -2.82 -11.18 -7.17
C SER A 166 -3.39 -12.53 -7.65
N ASP A 167 -4.47 -12.99 -7.03
CA ASP A 167 -4.93 -14.38 -7.06
C ASP A 167 -5.69 -14.72 -8.34
N THR A 168 -6.15 -13.69 -9.06
CA THR A 168 -6.81 -13.85 -10.37
C THR A 168 -5.91 -14.55 -11.37
N GLN A 169 -4.61 -14.22 -11.37
CA GLN A 169 -3.61 -14.91 -12.20
C GLN A 169 -3.38 -16.35 -11.74
N GLN A 170 -3.33 -16.58 -10.42
CA GLN A 170 -3.10 -17.92 -9.88
C GLN A 170 -4.28 -18.85 -10.18
N HIS A 171 -5.50 -18.34 -10.08
CA HIS A 171 -6.74 -19.04 -10.44
C HIS A 171 -6.80 -19.32 -11.94
N ALA A 172 -6.48 -18.34 -12.80
CA ALA A 172 -6.39 -18.56 -14.25
C ALA A 172 -5.35 -19.65 -14.60
N ASN A 173 -4.18 -19.62 -13.97
CA ASN A 173 -3.16 -20.67 -14.15
C ASN A 173 -3.64 -22.04 -13.66
N ALA A 174 -4.41 -22.10 -12.56
CA ALA A 174 -5.01 -23.34 -12.08
C ALA A 174 -6.08 -23.87 -13.05
N GLN A 175 -6.83 -22.97 -13.68
CA GLN A 175 -7.82 -23.32 -14.70
C GLN A 175 -7.16 -23.87 -15.97
N LEU A 176 -6.07 -23.25 -16.43
CA LEU A 176 -5.26 -23.78 -17.53
C LEU A 176 -4.71 -25.17 -17.21
N PHE A 177 -4.18 -25.37 -15.99
CA PHE A 177 -3.72 -26.68 -15.52
C PHE A 177 -4.85 -27.72 -15.51
N ALA A 178 -6.07 -27.34 -15.09
CA ALA A 178 -7.24 -28.21 -15.13
C ALA A 178 -7.54 -28.69 -16.55
N TRP A 179 -7.54 -27.77 -17.53
CA TRP A 179 -7.79 -28.10 -18.93
C TRP A 179 -6.72 -29.01 -19.51
N GLU A 180 -5.44 -28.74 -19.24
CA GLU A 180 -4.34 -29.61 -19.67
C GLU A 180 -4.41 -31.01 -19.03
N ALA A 181 -4.79 -31.10 -17.76
CA ALA A 181 -4.95 -32.38 -17.06
C ALA A 181 -6.11 -33.19 -17.65
N HIS A 182 -7.21 -32.52 -17.96
CA HIS A 182 -8.38 -33.11 -18.60
C HIS A 182 -8.06 -33.62 -20.01
N GLU A 183 -7.30 -32.86 -20.82
CA GLU A 183 -6.81 -33.31 -22.13
C GLU A 183 -5.90 -34.54 -22.04
N LYS A 184 -5.13 -34.67 -20.95
CA LYS A 184 -4.29 -35.83 -20.65
C LYS A 184 -5.07 -37.02 -20.06
N GLY A 185 -6.38 -36.88 -19.86
CA GLY A 185 -7.27 -37.94 -19.36
C GLY A 185 -7.38 -38.04 -17.84
N VAL A 186 -6.86 -37.06 -17.08
CA VAL A 186 -7.09 -36.98 -15.63
C VAL A 186 -8.32 -36.10 -15.39
N ASP A 187 -9.42 -36.70 -14.94
CA ASP A 187 -10.64 -35.97 -14.64
C ASP A 187 -10.50 -35.18 -13.32
N VAL A 188 -10.26 -33.87 -13.47
CA VAL A 188 -10.12 -32.90 -12.40
C VAL A 188 -10.75 -31.59 -12.84
N HIS A 189 -11.63 -31.05 -12.01
CA HIS A 189 -12.34 -29.80 -12.33
C HIS A 189 -12.09 -28.76 -11.24
N LEU A 190 -11.75 -27.53 -11.63
CA LEU A 190 -11.40 -26.45 -10.70
C LEU A 190 -12.54 -26.09 -9.75
N LEU A 191 -13.78 -26.06 -10.22
CA LEU A 191 -14.95 -25.70 -9.40
C LEU A 191 -15.53 -26.88 -8.62
N ALA A 192 -15.38 -28.11 -9.10
CA ALA A 192 -16.00 -29.28 -8.48
C ALA A 192 -15.07 -29.93 -7.45
N GLU A 193 -13.77 -29.96 -7.75
CA GLU A 193 -12.73 -30.56 -6.92
C GLU A 193 -11.53 -29.59 -6.73
N PRO A 194 -11.75 -28.39 -6.16
CA PRO A 194 -10.71 -27.35 -6.08
C PRO A 194 -9.47 -27.79 -5.29
N THR A 195 -9.66 -28.47 -4.15
CA THR A 195 -8.57 -28.88 -3.26
C THR A 195 -7.71 -29.99 -3.87
N LYS A 196 -8.35 -30.95 -4.55
CA LYS A 196 -7.66 -32.01 -5.29
C LYS A 196 -6.80 -31.41 -6.41
N LEU A 197 -7.36 -30.47 -7.16
CA LEU A 197 -6.66 -29.77 -8.23
C LEU A 197 -5.46 -28.98 -7.68
N GLU A 198 -5.65 -28.27 -6.57
CA GLU A 198 -4.58 -27.49 -5.94
C GLU A 198 -3.43 -28.40 -5.47
N LEU A 199 -3.73 -29.52 -4.82
CA LEU A 199 -2.70 -30.51 -4.42
C LEU A 199 -1.96 -31.06 -5.64
N LEU A 200 -2.68 -31.44 -6.69
CA LEU A 200 -2.07 -31.91 -7.95
C LEU A 200 -1.20 -30.84 -8.61
N LYS A 201 -1.62 -29.56 -8.56
CA LYS A 201 -0.86 -28.43 -9.07
C LYS A 201 0.43 -28.22 -8.25
N GLN A 202 0.37 -28.30 -6.92
CA GLN A 202 1.54 -28.20 -6.06
C GLN A 202 2.53 -29.35 -6.32
N GLU A 203 2.04 -30.57 -6.47
CA GLU A 203 2.86 -31.72 -6.86
C GLU A 203 3.47 -31.56 -8.25
N TYR A 204 2.69 -31.04 -9.20
CA TYR A 204 3.15 -30.72 -10.55
C TYR A 204 4.25 -29.66 -10.53
N ASP A 205 4.11 -28.58 -9.76
CA ASP A 205 5.12 -27.53 -9.64
C ASP A 205 6.43 -28.08 -9.04
N LYS A 206 6.36 -28.93 -8.00
CA LYS A 206 7.53 -29.63 -7.43
C LYS A 206 8.23 -30.50 -8.49
N LYS A 207 7.47 -31.35 -9.19
CA LYS A 207 8.01 -32.23 -10.24
C LYS A 207 8.57 -31.42 -11.42
N ARG A 208 7.93 -30.32 -11.79
CA ARG A 208 8.41 -29.40 -12.84
C ARG A 208 9.74 -28.80 -12.45
N ASP A 209 9.90 -28.37 -11.21
CA ASP A 209 11.16 -27.77 -10.75
C ASP A 209 12.28 -28.83 -10.61
N GLU A 210 11.95 -30.06 -10.18
CA GLU A 210 12.88 -31.20 -10.26
C GLU A 210 13.32 -31.50 -11.70
N LEU A 211 12.39 -31.49 -12.66
CA LEU A 211 12.69 -31.68 -14.08
C LEU A 211 13.54 -30.54 -14.66
N LYS A 212 13.28 -29.29 -14.26
CA LYS A 212 14.11 -28.15 -14.62
C LYS A 212 15.53 -28.29 -14.09
N ASN A 213 15.69 -28.77 -12.85
CA ASN A 213 17.02 -29.01 -12.28
C ASN A 213 17.73 -30.13 -13.02
N LYS A 214 17.09 -31.28 -13.24
CA LYS A 214 17.66 -32.36 -14.08
C LYS A 214 18.04 -31.89 -15.48
N ALA A 215 17.23 -31.02 -16.10
CA ALA A 215 17.56 -30.44 -17.40
C ALA A 215 18.78 -29.52 -17.31
N ARG A 216 18.88 -28.66 -16.29
CA ARG A 216 20.08 -27.85 -16.01
C ARG A 216 21.31 -28.72 -15.80
N ASP A 217 21.21 -29.73 -14.94
CA ASP A 217 22.30 -30.69 -14.64
C ASP A 217 22.75 -31.40 -15.92
N SER A 218 21.81 -31.86 -16.76
CA SER A 218 22.13 -32.49 -18.04
C SER A 218 22.82 -31.57 -19.04
N ILE A 219 22.58 -30.26 -18.96
CA ILE A 219 23.27 -29.25 -19.79
C ILE A 219 24.67 -29.03 -19.23
N ILE A 220 24.80 -28.92 -17.91
CA ILE A 220 26.07 -28.77 -17.20
C ILE A 220 26.99 -29.97 -17.50
N ASP A 221 26.50 -31.20 -17.42
CA ASP A 221 27.27 -32.42 -17.72
C ASP A 221 27.81 -32.44 -19.16
N ARG A 222 27.03 -31.93 -20.13
CA ARG A 222 27.40 -31.94 -21.55
C ARG A 222 28.38 -30.84 -21.93
N TYR A 223 28.21 -29.66 -21.36
CA TYR A 223 28.93 -28.46 -21.77
C TYR A 223 30.00 -28.01 -20.76
N GLY A 224 30.03 -28.59 -19.55
CA GLY A 224 30.87 -28.14 -18.44
C GLY A 224 30.43 -26.77 -17.90
N GLY A 225 31.06 -26.32 -16.80
CA GLY A 225 30.82 -24.99 -16.22
C GLY A 225 30.29 -24.96 -14.78
N GLU A 226 30.33 -26.08 -14.05
CA GLU A 226 30.01 -26.12 -12.61
C GLU A 226 30.84 -25.12 -11.80
N GLU A 227 32.11 -24.94 -12.18
CA GLU A 227 33.05 -24.01 -11.54
C GLU A 227 32.59 -22.54 -11.57
N HIS A 228 31.69 -22.18 -12.50
CA HIS A 228 31.17 -20.81 -12.63
C HIS A 228 29.81 -20.61 -11.94
N LEU A 229 29.16 -21.68 -11.46
CA LEU A 229 27.89 -21.61 -10.74
C LEU A 229 28.08 -21.30 -9.25
N GLU A 230 29.18 -21.76 -8.66
CA GLU A 230 29.58 -21.35 -7.32
C GLU A 230 30.09 -19.91 -7.35
N ALA A 231 29.18 -18.95 -7.12
CA ALA A 231 29.57 -17.57 -6.94
C ALA A 231 30.54 -17.47 -5.75
N LEU A 232 31.79 -17.11 -6.03
CA LEU A 232 32.79 -16.80 -5.02
C LEU A 232 32.21 -15.81 -4.00
N PRO A 233 32.62 -15.88 -2.73
CA PRO A 233 32.15 -14.94 -1.71
C PRO A 233 32.35 -13.50 -2.20
N LYS A 234 31.36 -12.64 -1.94
CA LYS A 234 31.31 -11.27 -2.47
C LYS A 234 32.58 -10.46 -2.22
N SER A 235 33.28 -10.72 -1.12
CA SER A 235 34.58 -10.14 -0.80
C SER A 235 35.65 -10.41 -1.87
N LEU A 236 35.70 -11.64 -2.39
CA LEU A 236 36.63 -12.04 -3.45
C LEU A 236 36.21 -11.49 -4.81
N LEU A 237 34.89 -11.41 -5.10
CA LEU A 237 34.38 -10.83 -6.35
C LEU A 237 34.66 -9.33 -6.46
N LEU A 238 34.50 -8.59 -5.36
CA LEU A 238 34.73 -7.15 -5.31
C LEU A 238 36.21 -6.79 -5.09
N ALA A 239 37.08 -7.78 -4.85
CA ALA A 239 38.48 -7.60 -4.43
C ALA A 239 38.63 -6.61 -3.24
N GLN A 240 37.59 -6.51 -2.41
CA GLN A 240 37.54 -5.61 -1.26
C GLN A 240 37.74 -6.44 0.00
N THR A 241 38.73 -6.05 0.81
CA THR A 241 38.99 -6.65 2.13
C THR A 241 38.07 -6.09 3.21
N GLU A 242 37.34 -5.02 2.92
CA GLU A 242 36.51 -4.30 3.88
C GLU A 242 35.03 -4.64 3.71
N GLN A 243 34.41 -5.09 4.80
CA GLN A 243 32.98 -5.38 4.85
C GLN A 243 32.26 -4.16 5.45
N TYR A 244 31.57 -3.40 4.61
CA TYR A 244 30.85 -2.21 5.02
C TYR A 244 29.60 -2.58 5.83
N VAL A 245 29.48 -2.02 7.04
CA VAL A 245 28.37 -2.25 7.98
C VAL A 245 27.80 -0.90 8.42
N GLU A 246 26.52 -0.65 8.12
CA GLU A 246 25.83 0.56 8.57
C GLU A 246 25.20 0.31 9.95
N TYR A 247 25.55 1.14 10.93
CA TYR A 247 24.92 1.12 12.26
C TYR A 247 23.85 2.21 12.36
N SER A 248 22.72 1.88 12.99
CA SER A 248 21.74 2.86 13.45
C SER A 248 22.31 3.68 14.61
N ARG A 249 21.68 4.83 14.94
CA ARG A 249 22.04 5.65 16.11
C ARG A 249 22.05 4.89 17.44
N TYR A 250 21.34 3.76 17.51
CA TYR A 250 21.23 2.89 18.67
C TYR A 250 22.22 1.71 18.64
N GLY A 251 23.14 1.67 17.67
CA GLY A 251 24.14 0.61 17.51
C GLY A 251 23.61 -0.68 16.85
N LYS A 252 22.36 -0.71 16.40
CA LYS A 252 21.80 -1.86 15.64
C LYS A 252 22.23 -1.79 14.18
N ILE A 253 22.77 -2.87 13.63
CA ILE A 253 23.19 -2.99 12.24
C ILE A 253 21.96 -2.91 11.30
N ILE A 254 22.02 -2.04 10.29
CA ILE A 254 20.95 -1.83 9.29
C ILE A 254 21.31 -2.54 7.97
N LYS A 255 22.57 -2.44 7.53
CA LYS A 255 23.06 -3.06 6.29
C LYS A 255 24.42 -3.73 6.51
N GLY A 256 24.73 -4.72 5.67
CA GLY A 256 26.02 -5.41 5.68
C GLY A 256 26.10 -6.63 6.61
N GLN A 257 25.01 -6.99 7.28
CA GLN A 257 24.97 -8.18 8.12
C GLN A 257 24.80 -9.43 7.26
N ASP A 258 25.76 -10.36 7.33
CA ASP A 258 25.58 -11.69 6.77
C ASP A 258 24.39 -12.38 7.44
N ARG A 259 23.64 -13.18 6.66
CA ARG A 259 22.48 -13.91 7.17
C ARG A 259 22.92 -14.74 8.38
N GLN A 260 22.48 -14.33 9.57
CA GLN A 260 22.79 -15.07 10.79
C GLN A 260 22.18 -16.47 10.69
N VAL A 261 23.00 -17.49 10.90
CA VAL A 261 22.52 -18.86 11.04
C VAL A 261 21.67 -18.91 12.30
N ILE A 262 20.37 -19.18 12.14
CA ILE A 262 19.41 -19.22 13.24
C ILE A 262 19.80 -20.38 14.17
N ARG A 263 20.37 -20.06 15.32
CA ARG A 263 20.64 -21.01 16.41
C ARG A 263 19.47 -21.01 17.39
N SER A 264 19.16 -22.18 17.96
CA SER A 264 18.16 -22.27 19.03
C SER A 264 18.70 -21.72 20.35
N LYS A 265 17.80 -21.44 21.31
CA LYS A 265 18.12 -21.01 22.68
C LYS A 265 19.05 -21.98 23.44
N TYR A 266 18.98 -23.28 23.13
CA TYR A 266 19.81 -24.31 23.75
C TYR A 266 21.10 -24.49 22.95
N GLU A 267 22.21 -24.69 23.67
CA GLU A 267 23.50 -25.05 23.09
C GLU A 267 23.36 -26.36 22.30
N LYS A 268 23.41 -26.26 20.98
CA LYS A 268 23.44 -27.40 20.07
C LYS A 268 24.89 -27.79 19.82
N ASP A 269 25.12 -29.09 19.62
CA ASP A 269 26.42 -29.64 19.20
C ASP A 269 27.55 -29.45 20.23
N VAL A 270 27.22 -29.57 21.52
CA VAL A 270 28.21 -29.64 22.59
C VAL A 270 28.73 -31.07 22.68
N PHE A 271 30.01 -31.24 22.38
CA PHE A 271 30.71 -32.51 22.40
C PHE A 271 31.70 -32.57 23.58
N PRO A 272 31.27 -33.00 24.78
CA PRO A 272 32.17 -33.14 25.91
C PRO A 272 33.21 -34.24 25.64
N ASN A 273 34.45 -34.06 26.12
CA ASN A 273 35.51 -35.09 26.19
C ASN A 273 35.81 -35.86 24.87
N ASN A 274 35.97 -35.13 23.77
CA ASN A 274 36.37 -35.62 22.44
C ASN A 274 35.41 -36.65 21.82
N HIS A 275 34.13 -36.56 22.14
CA HIS A 275 33.08 -37.30 21.42
C HIS A 275 32.75 -36.60 20.10
N THR A 276 32.29 -37.33 19.09
CA THR A 276 31.81 -36.75 17.80
C THR A 276 30.29 -36.67 17.73
N SER A 277 29.61 -37.05 18.81
CA SER A 277 28.15 -37.10 18.89
C SER A 277 27.69 -36.55 20.25
N VAL A 278 26.54 -35.91 20.27
CA VAL A 278 25.96 -35.32 21.49
C VAL A 278 25.51 -36.44 22.43
N TRP A 279 25.57 -36.21 23.74
CA TRP A 279 24.96 -37.10 24.74
C TRP A 279 23.47 -37.28 24.43
N SER A 280 22.93 -38.50 24.55
CA SER A 280 21.59 -38.92 24.09
C SER A 280 21.44 -39.21 22.58
N SER A 281 22.54 -39.22 21.83
CA SER A 281 22.52 -39.67 20.42
C SER A 281 22.36 -41.18 20.24
N HIS A 282 22.46 -41.96 21.31
CA HIS A 282 22.25 -43.41 21.30
C HIS A 282 21.38 -43.85 22.48
N TRP A 283 20.53 -44.86 22.26
CA TRP A 283 19.61 -45.43 23.25
C TRP A 283 19.65 -46.96 23.16
N GLN A 284 19.84 -47.61 24.30
CA GLN A 284 19.71 -49.07 24.40
C GLN A 284 19.27 -49.45 25.83
N ASP A 285 18.32 -50.39 25.94
CA ASP A 285 17.85 -50.99 27.20
C ASP A 285 17.58 -50.00 28.35
N GLY A 286 16.89 -48.90 28.05
CA GLY A 286 16.49 -47.91 29.07
C GLY A 286 17.56 -46.87 29.43
N LYS A 287 18.71 -46.87 28.74
CA LYS A 287 19.83 -45.95 29.01
C LYS A 287 20.22 -45.15 27.78
N TRP A 288 20.43 -43.84 27.97
CA TRP A 288 20.95 -42.93 26.95
C TRP A 288 22.48 -42.92 26.99
N GLY A 289 23.09 -42.80 25.81
CA GLY A 289 24.54 -42.78 25.64
C GLY A 289 24.99 -42.01 24.41
N TYR A 290 26.28 -42.14 24.09
CA TYR A 290 26.91 -41.52 22.91
C TYR A 290 26.90 -42.47 21.71
N LYS A 291 26.51 -42.00 20.52
CA LYS A 291 26.54 -42.78 19.27
C LYS A 291 27.95 -43.11 18.78
N CYS A 292 28.93 -42.26 19.08
CA CYS A 292 30.31 -42.46 18.64
C CYS A 292 31.00 -43.64 19.33
N CYS A 293 30.66 -43.93 20.57
CA CYS A 293 31.39 -44.87 21.44
C CYS A 293 30.49 -45.91 22.15
N PHE A 294 29.16 -45.82 22.02
CA PHE A 294 28.15 -46.61 22.75
C PHE A 294 28.32 -46.63 24.29
N SER A 295 29.00 -45.63 24.84
CA SER A 295 29.13 -45.44 26.28
C SER A 295 27.84 -44.84 26.86
N PHE A 296 27.36 -45.45 27.95
CA PHE A 296 26.22 -44.98 28.75
C PHE A 296 26.63 -44.11 29.94
N ILE A 297 27.89 -43.68 30.02
CA ILE A 297 28.40 -42.83 31.11
C ILE A 297 28.59 -41.41 30.59
N LYS A 298 27.85 -40.46 31.19
CA LYS A 298 27.95 -39.04 30.83
C LYS A 298 29.35 -38.53 31.20
N ASN A 299 29.95 -37.74 30.31
CA ASN A 299 31.31 -37.21 30.43
C ASN A 299 32.45 -38.24 30.48
N SER A 300 32.26 -39.49 30.03
CA SER A 300 33.40 -40.39 29.78
C SER A 300 34.26 -39.86 28.63
N TYR A 301 35.54 -40.22 28.55
CA TYR A 301 36.32 -40.03 27.32
C TYR A 301 35.80 -40.97 26.22
N CYS A 302 35.89 -40.55 24.95
CA CYS A 302 35.45 -41.40 23.84
C CYS A 302 36.47 -42.50 23.55
N THR A 303 36.01 -43.74 23.45
CA THR A 303 36.76 -44.95 23.10
C THR A 303 36.82 -45.22 21.58
N GLY A 304 36.29 -44.33 20.75
CA GLY A 304 36.09 -44.51 19.31
C GLY A 304 35.34 -45.78 18.91
N GLU A 305 35.71 -46.32 17.74
CA GLU A 305 35.15 -47.55 17.18
C GLU A 305 35.43 -48.80 18.02
N SER A 306 36.50 -48.78 18.85
CA SER A 306 36.83 -49.90 19.72
C SER A 306 35.73 -50.16 20.76
N GLY A 307 35.09 -49.09 21.28
CA GLY A 307 33.95 -49.21 22.19
C GLY A 307 32.74 -49.86 21.55
N LYS A 308 32.45 -49.55 20.27
CA LYS A 308 31.33 -50.15 19.53
C LYS A 308 31.49 -51.65 19.37
N LYS A 309 32.68 -52.10 18.95
CA LYS A 309 32.97 -53.53 18.76
C LYS A 309 32.81 -54.33 20.06
N VAL A 310 33.21 -53.75 21.20
CA VAL A 310 33.04 -54.37 22.52
C VAL A 310 31.56 -54.50 22.88
N VAL A 311 30.77 -53.44 22.69
CA VAL A 311 29.32 -53.46 22.98
C VAL A 311 28.58 -54.43 22.06
N GLU A 312 28.91 -54.47 20.76
CA GLU A 312 28.35 -55.43 19.81
C GLU A 312 28.70 -56.88 20.18
N ALA A 313 29.94 -57.15 20.61
CA ALA A 313 30.34 -58.46 21.09
C ALA A 313 29.57 -58.88 22.35
N ILE A 314 29.35 -57.96 23.30
CA ILE A 314 28.55 -58.21 24.50
C ILE A 314 27.09 -58.48 24.15
N ASN A 315 26.50 -57.72 23.21
CA ASN A 315 25.13 -57.92 22.75
C ASN A 315 24.96 -59.28 22.05
N ASN A 316 25.92 -59.68 21.22
CA ASN A 316 25.92 -60.99 20.55
C ASN A 316 26.03 -62.14 21.55
N ASN A 317 26.90 -62.03 22.55
CA ASN A 317 27.01 -63.02 23.63
C ASN A 317 25.72 -63.12 24.47
N ASN A 318 25.08 -62.00 24.77
CA ASN A 318 23.80 -61.98 25.49
C ASN A 318 22.67 -62.61 24.66
N MET A 319 22.63 -62.41 23.34
CA MET A 319 21.68 -63.09 22.46
C MET A 319 21.91 -64.61 22.44
N GLN A 320 23.16 -65.06 22.29
CA GLN A 320 23.49 -66.48 22.31
C GLN A 320 23.11 -67.14 23.64
N ASN A 321 23.39 -66.48 24.77
CA ASN A 321 22.96 -66.95 26.08
C ASN A 321 21.43 -67.02 26.19
N LYS A 322 20.69 -66.03 25.70
CA LYS A 322 19.21 -66.07 25.68
C LYS A 322 18.68 -67.25 24.87
N ILE A 323 19.25 -67.52 23.69
CA ILE A 323 18.89 -68.64 22.82
C ILE A 323 19.16 -69.98 23.52
N LEU A 324 20.32 -70.12 24.18
CA LEU A 324 20.66 -71.30 24.98
C LEU A 324 19.67 -71.52 26.13
N TYR A 325 19.34 -70.47 26.89
CA TYR A 325 18.33 -70.53 27.96
C TYR A 325 16.92 -70.88 27.45
N THR A 326 16.50 -70.37 26.28
CA THR A 326 15.21 -70.75 25.68
C THR A 326 15.20 -72.18 25.18
N SER A 327 16.31 -72.66 24.61
CA SER A 327 16.42 -74.05 24.13
C SER A 327 16.42 -75.08 25.28
N LEU A 328 17.00 -74.73 26.43
CA LEU A 328 16.96 -75.52 27.66
C LEU A 328 15.57 -75.54 28.31
N LYS A 329 14.80 -74.45 28.21
CA LYS A 329 13.40 -74.39 28.69
C LYS A 329 12.41 -75.16 27.82
N GLN A 330 12.68 -75.32 26.52
CA GLN A 330 11.84 -76.11 25.60
C GLN A 330 12.12 -77.62 25.66
N LYS A 331 13.23 -78.04 26.28
CA LYS A 331 13.61 -79.45 26.47
C LYS A 331 13.24 -80.02 27.86
N ARG A 332 12.58 -79.22 28.70
CA ARG A 332 11.86 -79.67 29.91
C ARG A 332 10.38 -79.52 29.64
#